data_AF-G1KCP6-F1
#
_entry.id   AF-G1KCP6-F1
#
_cell.length_a   1.000
_cell.length_b   1.000
_cell.length_c   1.000
_cell.angle_alpha   90.00
_cell.angle_beta   90.00
_cell.angle_gamma   90.00
#
_symmetry.space_group_name_H-M   'P 1'
#
loop_
_entity.id
_entity.type
_entity.pdbx_description
1 polymer ?
#
loop_
_entity_poly.entity_id
_entity_poly.type
_entity_poly.pdbx_seq_one_letter_code
_entity_poly.pdbx_strand_id
1 'polypeptide(L)'
;MCQKQCRDENGFKCHCMSESHQRQLLLASENPQQFMDYFSQEFRNDFLELLRRRFGTKRVHNNIVYNEYISHREHIHMNATQWETLTDFTKWLGREGFCKVDETPKGWYIQYIDRDPETIRRQQEQEKKKKQDLDDEEKTARFIEEQVKRGLEGKEQQEEPVFTELSRESEEEKVVFNLNKGASTSTAAHPKANVLGSSALKAAGTVPTVKRKEPPSNPGQTKKKKSALDEIMQFEEEKKKSTRTDYWLQPDIVVKIITKKLGEKYHKKKAVIKEVIDKYTAVVKTIDSGDRLKLDQTHLETVIPAPGKRVRVLNGGYRGQEATLQGINEKMFSATIIIESGPLKGRQVEGIPYEDISKLA
;
A
#
# COMPACT_ATOMS: atom_id res chain seq x y z
N MET A 1 7.17 20.24 36.55
CA MET A 1 6.73 20.57 37.93
C MET A 1 5.27 20.94 37.99
N CYS A 2 4.82 22.06 37.40
CA CYS A 2 3.39 22.38 37.36
C CYS A 2 2.82 22.23 35.94
N GLN A 3 1.74 21.47 35.78
CA GLN A 3 1.04 21.25 34.50
C GLN A 3 0.00 22.35 34.17
N LYS A 4 -0.04 23.44 34.96
CA LYS A 4 -1.05 24.50 34.84
C LYS A 4 -0.81 25.36 33.61
N GLN A 5 -1.49 25.05 32.51
CA GLN A 5 -1.46 25.87 31.30
C GLN A 5 -2.01 27.29 31.61
N CYS A 6 -1.14 28.29 31.48
CA CYS A 6 -1.50 29.70 31.66
C CYS A 6 -1.89 30.30 30.31
N ARG A 7 -3.05 30.98 30.25
CA ARG A 7 -3.57 31.60 29.01
C ARG A 7 -2.75 32.80 28.55
N ASP A 8 -2.34 33.65 29.50
CA ASP A 8 -1.73 34.95 29.25
C ASP A 8 -0.43 35.12 30.05
N GLU A 9 0.46 36.00 29.58
CA GLU A 9 1.76 36.26 30.21
C GLU A 9 1.66 36.72 31.67
N ASN A 10 0.65 37.53 32.00
CA ASN A 10 0.36 37.93 33.38
C ASN A 10 -0.15 36.75 34.23
N GLY A 11 -0.92 35.84 33.64
CA GLY A 11 -1.33 34.60 34.31
C GLY A 11 -0.14 33.68 34.62
N PHE A 12 0.83 33.62 33.71
CA PHE A 12 2.09 32.89 33.93
C PHE A 12 2.92 33.51 35.06
N LYS A 13 3.11 34.84 35.06
CA LYS A 13 3.83 35.56 36.13
C LYS A 13 3.16 35.36 37.50
N CYS A 14 1.84 35.51 37.59
CA CYS A 14 1.09 35.24 38.82
C CYS A 14 1.16 33.76 39.26
N HIS A 15 1.28 32.82 38.32
CA HIS A 15 1.49 31.42 38.65
C HIS A 15 2.92 31.15 39.19
N CYS A 16 3.97 31.65 38.54
CA CYS A 16 5.35 31.47 39.01
C CYS A 16 5.61 32.13 40.39
N MET A 17 4.94 33.25 40.66
CA MET A 17 4.99 33.94 41.96
C MET A 17 4.04 33.36 43.02
N SER A 18 3.22 32.35 42.68
CA SER A 18 2.28 31.75 43.63
C SER A 18 2.98 30.77 44.59
N GLU A 19 2.56 30.79 45.85
CA GLU A 19 3.10 29.94 46.92
C GLU A 19 3.04 28.44 46.58
N SER A 20 2.00 27.99 45.87
CA SER A 20 1.88 26.59 45.44
C SER A 20 2.92 26.19 44.39
N HIS A 21 3.31 27.09 43.49
CA HIS A 21 4.39 26.87 42.53
C HIS A 21 5.76 26.91 43.23
N GLN A 22 5.97 27.89 44.12
CA GLN A 22 7.21 28.01 44.89
C GLN A 22 7.43 26.82 45.83
N ARG A 23 6.36 26.31 46.46
CA ARG A 23 6.40 25.09 47.29
C ARG A 23 6.69 23.83 46.46
N GLN A 24 6.15 23.72 45.24
CA GLN A 24 6.51 22.62 44.33
C GLN A 24 7.97 22.70 43.87
N LEU A 25 8.50 23.91 43.64
CA LEU A 25 9.93 24.13 43.39
C LEU A 25 10.80 23.72 44.59
N LEU A 26 10.39 24.09 45.81
CA LEU A 26 11.12 23.74 47.03
C LEU A 26 11.17 22.22 47.23
N LEU A 27 10.01 21.54 47.17
CA LEU A 27 9.91 20.08 47.28
C LEU A 27 10.75 19.35 46.21
N ALA A 28 10.85 19.91 45.01
CA ALA A 28 11.70 19.37 43.95
C ALA A 28 13.20 19.65 44.15
N SER A 29 13.56 20.73 44.85
CA SER A 29 14.94 20.99 45.27
C SER A 29 15.38 20.12 46.46
N GLU A 30 14.43 19.71 47.31
CA GLU A 30 14.67 18.84 48.48
C GLU A 30 14.90 17.38 48.08
N ASN A 31 14.19 16.87 47.05
CA ASN A 31 14.28 15.46 46.62
C ASN A 31 14.46 15.31 45.10
N PRO A 32 15.54 15.86 44.49
CA PRO A 32 15.71 15.90 43.04
C PRO A 32 15.74 14.49 42.40
N GLN A 33 16.24 13.48 43.12
CA GLN A 33 16.28 12.09 42.64
C GLN A 33 14.88 11.50 42.40
N GLN A 34 13.91 11.73 43.31
CA GLN A 34 12.55 11.19 43.16
C GLN A 34 11.82 11.81 41.97
N PHE A 35 12.07 13.08 41.68
CA PHE A 35 11.53 13.74 40.48
C PHE A 35 12.21 13.22 39.21
N MET A 36 13.53 12.99 39.22
CA MET A 36 14.24 12.36 38.10
C MET A 36 13.75 10.93 37.84
N ASP A 37 13.47 10.14 38.87
CA ASP A 37 12.89 8.79 38.73
C ASP A 37 11.49 8.86 38.10
N TYR A 38 10.63 9.77 38.56
CA TYR A 38 9.30 9.96 37.98
C TYR A 38 9.37 10.39 36.49
N PHE A 39 10.18 11.40 36.16
CA PHE A 39 10.36 11.81 34.75
C PHE A 39 10.98 10.71 33.89
N SER A 40 11.89 9.90 34.44
CA SER A 40 12.49 8.77 33.74
C SER A 40 11.49 7.63 33.52
N GLN A 41 10.56 7.40 34.46
CA GLN A 41 9.46 6.44 34.31
C GLN A 41 8.47 6.87 33.22
N GLU A 42 8.00 8.12 33.27
CA GLU A 42 7.07 8.68 32.26
C GLU A 42 7.70 8.68 30.86
N PHE A 43 8.94 9.18 30.73
CA PHE A 43 9.70 9.13 29.47
C PHE A 43 9.80 7.71 28.91
N ARG A 44 10.15 6.74 29.76
CA ARG A 44 10.25 5.32 29.37
C ARG A 44 8.89 4.76 28.95
N ASN A 45 7.83 5.06 29.70
CA ASN A 45 6.48 4.57 29.42
C ASN A 45 5.99 5.07 28.06
N ASP A 46 6.07 6.38 27.81
CA ASP A 46 5.69 6.99 26.54
C ASP A 46 6.55 6.45 25.37
N PHE A 47 7.86 6.32 25.58
CA PHE A 47 8.78 5.81 24.55
C PHE A 47 8.47 4.36 24.18
N LEU A 48 8.15 3.52 25.17
CA LEU A 48 7.67 2.15 24.94
C LEU A 48 6.29 2.13 24.26
N GLU A 49 5.36 3.03 24.62
CA GLU A 49 4.06 3.12 23.95
C GLU A 49 4.24 3.51 22.48
N LEU A 50 5.05 4.53 22.18
CA LEU A 50 5.35 4.95 20.80
C LEU A 50 5.98 3.80 20.01
N LEU A 51 6.94 3.10 20.60
CA LEU A 51 7.61 1.95 20.00
C LEU A 51 6.63 0.81 19.71
N ARG A 52 5.77 0.46 20.67
CA ARG A 52 4.71 -0.55 20.53
C ARG A 52 3.68 -0.16 19.46
N ARG A 53 3.24 1.11 19.46
CA ARG A 53 2.14 1.62 18.61
C ARG A 53 2.52 1.79 17.15
N ARG A 54 3.72 2.30 16.84
CA ARG A 54 4.15 2.57 15.46
C ARG A 54 5.05 1.48 14.86
N PHE A 55 5.97 0.93 15.65
CA PHE A 55 7.02 0.06 15.14
C PHE A 55 6.79 -1.43 15.47
N GLY A 56 6.13 -1.71 16.59
CA GLY A 56 5.93 -3.07 17.10
C GLY A 56 7.27 -3.78 17.29
N THR A 57 7.34 -5.06 16.90
CA THR A 57 8.56 -5.88 17.02
C THR A 57 9.53 -5.76 15.83
N LYS A 58 9.47 -4.67 15.05
CA LYS A 58 10.46 -4.41 13.99
C LYS A 58 11.77 -3.86 14.57
N ARG A 59 12.89 -4.17 13.91
CA ARG A 59 14.20 -3.55 14.19
C ARG A 59 14.26 -2.17 13.56
N VAL A 60 14.48 -1.14 14.37
CA VAL A 60 14.41 0.29 13.98
C VAL A 60 15.63 1.04 14.51
N HIS A 61 16.11 2.04 13.77
CA HIS A 61 17.21 2.87 14.23
C HIS A 61 16.74 3.82 15.33
N ASN A 62 17.44 3.85 16.44
CA ASN A 62 17.00 4.50 17.68
C ASN A 62 16.73 6.01 17.52
N ASN A 63 17.57 6.74 16.77
CA ASN A 63 17.36 8.18 16.53
C ASN A 63 16.04 8.47 15.78
N ILE A 64 15.50 7.51 15.01
CA ILE A 64 14.21 7.71 14.33
C ILE A 64 13.08 7.72 15.36
N VAL A 65 13.11 6.78 16.31
CA VAL A 65 12.13 6.67 17.40
C VAL A 65 12.22 7.90 18.32
N TYR A 66 13.44 8.33 18.67
CA TYR A 66 13.62 9.53 19.50
C TYR A 66 13.18 10.82 18.79
N ASN A 67 13.48 10.99 17.50
CA ASN A 67 13.03 12.16 16.73
C ASN A 67 11.50 12.22 16.57
N GLU A 68 10.85 11.06 16.43
CA GLU A 68 9.39 10.97 16.40
C GLU A 68 8.78 11.21 17.78
N TYR A 69 9.44 10.77 18.86
CA TYR A 69 9.06 11.06 20.23
C TYR A 69 9.09 12.57 20.51
N ILE A 70 10.20 13.27 20.29
CA ILE A 70 10.29 14.72 20.52
C ILE A 70 9.44 15.57 19.55
N SER A 71 8.74 14.95 18.59
CA SER A 71 7.83 15.67 17.69
C SER A 71 6.53 16.12 18.37
N HIS A 72 6.11 15.46 19.45
CA HIS A 72 4.96 15.91 20.25
C HIS A 72 5.43 16.79 21.42
N ARG A 73 4.76 17.94 21.60
CA ARG A 73 5.16 19.01 22.53
C ARG A 73 4.94 18.67 24.03
N GLU A 74 4.22 17.60 24.33
CA GLU A 74 3.86 17.18 25.68
C GLU A 74 4.89 16.21 26.30
N HIS A 75 5.82 15.69 25.49
CA HIS A 75 6.81 14.71 25.91
C HIS A 75 8.03 15.31 26.63
N ILE A 76 8.63 14.51 27.51
CA ILE A 76 9.77 14.88 28.35
C ILE A 76 11.06 14.74 27.54
N HIS A 77 11.85 15.81 27.38
CA HIS A 77 13.12 15.69 26.67
C HIS A 77 14.15 14.86 27.47
N MET A 78 15.02 14.10 26.80
CA MET A 78 16.04 13.22 27.40
C MET A 78 16.81 13.88 28.57
N ASN A 79 17.21 15.15 28.40
CA ASN A 79 17.94 15.96 29.39
C ASN A 79 17.23 16.12 30.76
N ALA A 80 15.94 15.79 30.87
CA ALA A 80 15.16 15.80 32.10
C ALA A 80 15.01 14.40 32.74
N THR A 81 15.78 13.42 32.28
CA THR A 81 15.82 12.04 32.78
C THR A 81 17.21 11.70 33.32
N GLN A 82 17.35 10.53 33.94
CA GLN A 82 18.64 10.00 34.40
C GLN A 82 19.64 9.64 33.28
N TRP A 83 19.24 9.69 32.01
CA TRP A 83 20.07 9.29 30.87
C TRP A 83 20.60 10.52 30.13
N GLU A 84 21.90 10.82 30.28
CA GLU A 84 22.54 11.96 29.59
C GLU A 84 22.58 11.77 28.06
N THR A 85 22.71 10.53 27.60
CA THR A 85 22.75 10.21 26.17
C THR A 85 21.68 9.19 25.77
N LEU A 86 21.16 9.38 24.55
CA LEU A 86 20.25 8.46 23.88
C LEU A 86 20.84 7.04 23.72
N THR A 87 22.16 6.92 23.67
CA THR A 87 22.88 5.65 23.66
C THR A 87 22.80 4.93 25.02
N ASP A 88 22.95 5.65 26.13
CA ASP A 88 22.89 5.04 27.46
C ASP A 88 21.47 4.62 27.83
N PHE A 89 20.46 5.38 27.40
CA PHE A 89 19.06 4.93 27.45
C PHE A 89 18.86 3.61 26.69
N THR A 90 19.42 3.44 25.49
CA THR A 90 19.32 2.14 24.80
C THR A 90 20.05 1.00 25.49
N LYS A 91 21.25 1.23 26.01
CA LYS A 91 21.95 0.21 26.80
C LYS A 91 21.14 -0.20 28.02
N TRP A 92 20.47 0.75 28.67
CA TRP A 92 19.56 0.49 29.79
C TRP A 92 18.33 -0.32 29.37
N LEU A 93 17.63 0.06 28.29
CA LEU A 93 16.51 -0.70 27.71
C LEU A 93 16.88 -2.16 27.36
N GLY A 94 18.12 -2.38 26.92
CA GLY A 94 18.68 -3.70 26.64
C GLY A 94 18.93 -4.52 27.91
N ARG A 95 19.46 -3.91 28.98
CA ARG A 95 19.71 -4.57 30.28
C ARG A 95 18.42 -5.02 30.97
N GLU A 96 17.40 -4.19 30.95
CA GLU A 96 16.06 -4.50 31.48
C GLU A 96 15.30 -5.55 30.62
N GLY A 97 15.76 -5.77 29.38
CA GLY A 97 15.14 -6.68 28.43
C GLY A 97 13.78 -6.21 27.90
N PHE A 98 13.52 -4.90 27.86
CA PHE A 98 12.35 -4.32 27.16
C PHE A 98 12.57 -4.28 25.65
N CYS A 99 13.81 -4.10 25.22
CA CYS A 99 14.19 -4.09 23.81
C CYS A 99 15.41 -4.98 23.60
N LYS A 100 15.48 -5.67 22.46
CA LYS A 100 16.73 -6.19 21.93
C LYS A 100 17.47 -5.03 21.25
N VAL A 101 18.76 -4.92 21.52
CA VAL A 101 19.59 -3.78 21.11
C VAL A 101 20.80 -4.29 20.36
N ASP A 102 20.97 -3.81 19.13
CA ASP A 102 22.07 -4.19 18.26
C ASP A 102 22.88 -2.95 17.85
N GLU A 103 24.19 -2.97 18.10
CA GLU A 103 25.10 -1.94 17.60
C GLU A 103 25.52 -2.23 16.15
N THR A 104 25.61 -1.18 15.33
CA THR A 104 26.09 -1.29 13.94
C THR A 104 26.95 -0.07 13.59
N PRO A 105 27.78 -0.11 12.52
CA PRO A 105 28.56 1.05 12.08
C PRO A 105 27.72 2.28 11.68
N LYS A 106 26.39 2.13 11.52
CA LYS A 106 25.47 3.23 11.22
C LYS A 106 24.74 3.79 12.44
N GLY A 107 24.96 3.21 13.63
CA GLY A 107 24.34 3.60 14.89
C GLY A 107 23.58 2.45 15.56
N TRP A 108 22.83 2.82 16.61
CA TRP A 108 22.12 1.90 17.50
C TRP A 108 20.75 1.53 16.95
N TYR A 109 20.48 0.23 16.86
CA TYR A 109 19.18 -0.32 16.48
C TYR A 109 18.49 -0.95 17.68
N ILE A 110 17.20 -0.71 17.82
CA ILE A 110 16.34 -1.30 18.85
C ILE A 110 15.21 -2.10 18.21
N GLN A 111 14.80 -3.17 18.88
CA GLN A 111 13.66 -4.00 18.54
C GLN A 111 12.88 -4.26 19.83
N TYR A 112 11.61 -3.84 19.89
CA TYR A 112 10.77 -4.08 21.06
C TYR A 112 10.56 -5.58 21.30
N ILE A 113 10.67 -6.00 22.56
CA ILE A 113 10.32 -7.34 23.00
C ILE A 113 8.93 -7.25 23.62
N ASP A 114 7.90 -7.62 22.87
CA ASP A 114 6.55 -7.63 23.39
C ASP A 114 6.38 -8.80 24.38
N ARG A 115 6.11 -8.46 25.64
CA ARG A 115 5.87 -9.43 26.72
C ARG A 115 4.38 -9.78 26.89
N ASP A 116 3.47 -9.15 26.13
CA ASP A 116 2.04 -9.50 26.18
C ASP A 116 1.76 -10.84 25.47
N PRO A 117 1.08 -11.80 26.14
CA PRO A 117 0.85 -13.14 25.60
C PRO A 117 -0.05 -13.17 24.37
N GLU A 118 -0.89 -12.16 24.16
CA GLU A 118 -1.73 -12.04 22.96
C GLU A 118 -0.91 -11.70 21.71
N THR A 119 0.07 -10.80 21.79
CA THR A 119 0.93 -10.48 20.64
C THR A 119 1.83 -11.66 20.30
N ILE A 120 2.33 -12.38 21.31
CA ILE A 120 3.12 -13.61 21.11
C ILE A 120 2.27 -14.66 20.37
N ARG A 121 1.01 -14.88 20.79
CA ARG A 121 0.07 -15.76 20.06
C ARG A 121 -0.15 -15.31 18.63
N ARG A 122 -0.37 -14.01 18.38
CA ARG A 122 -0.59 -13.49 17.03
C ARG A 122 0.63 -13.62 16.13
N GLN A 123 1.85 -13.50 16.67
CA GLN A 123 3.09 -13.77 15.94
C GLN A 123 3.26 -15.26 15.65
N GLN A 124 3.01 -16.12 16.63
CA GLN A 124 3.03 -17.58 16.45
C GLN A 124 1.98 -18.06 15.45
N GLU A 125 0.79 -17.47 15.42
CA GLU A 125 -0.24 -17.74 14.39
C GLU A 125 0.21 -17.29 13.01
N GLN A 126 0.85 -16.12 12.87
CA GLN A 126 1.40 -15.67 11.59
C GLN A 126 2.57 -16.55 11.12
N GLU A 127 3.44 -16.99 12.03
CA GLU A 127 4.56 -17.87 11.72
C GLU A 127 4.08 -19.29 11.39
N LYS A 128 3.13 -19.83 12.16
CA LYS A 128 2.47 -21.10 11.87
C LYS A 128 1.70 -21.06 10.56
N LYS A 129 1.00 -19.96 10.27
CA LYS A 129 0.34 -19.76 8.98
C LYS A 129 1.36 -19.71 7.84
N LYS A 130 2.43 -18.92 7.94
CA LYS A 130 3.51 -18.91 6.94
C LYS A 130 4.14 -20.29 6.74
N LYS A 131 4.31 -21.06 7.81
CA LYS A 131 4.83 -22.44 7.76
C LYS A 131 3.85 -23.40 7.08
N GLN A 132 2.55 -23.21 7.27
CA GLN A 132 1.50 -23.96 6.55
C GLN A 132 1.44 -23.54 5.08
N ASP A 133 1.47 -22.23 4.79
CA ASP A 133 1.51 -21.68 3.43
C ASP A 133 2.74 -22.23 2.68
N LEU A 134 3.93 -22.30 3.31
CA LEU A 134 5.15 -22.91 2.75
C LEU A 134 5.04 -24.42 2.49
N ASP A 135 4.43 -25.17 3.41
CA ASP A 135 4.22 -26.62 3.28
C ASP A 135 3.19 -26.94 2.17
N ASP A 136 2.18 -26.09 1.99
CA ASP A 136 1.23 -26.19 0.88
C ASP A 136 1.82 -25.67 -0.45
N GLU A 137 2.72 -24.69 -0.43
CA GLU A 137 3.49 -24.24 -1.60
C GLU A 137 4.46 -25.32 -2.09
N GLU A 138 5.12 -26.08 -1.19
CA GLU A 138 5.95 -27.23 -1.58
C GLU A 138 5.10 -28.38 -2.16
N LYS A 139 3.94 -28.71 -1.54
CA LYS A 139 3.03 -29.74 -2.07
C LYS A 139 2.46 -29.37 -3.44
N THR A 140 2.07 -28.10 -3.63
CA THR A 140 1.55 -27.63 -4.92
C THR A 140 2.64 -27.57 -5.99
N ALA A 141 3.87 -27.18 -5.65
CA ALA A 141 5.01 -27.25 -6.56
C ALA A 141 5.28 -28.69 -7.04
N ARG A 142 5.33 -29.67 -6.13
CA ARG A 142 5.48 -31.10 -6.50
C ARG A 142 4.35 -31.61 -7.40
N PHE A 143 3.10 -31.24 -7.12
CA PHE A 143 1.96 -31.63 -7.95
C PHE A 143 2.01 -31.00 -9.36
N ILE A 144 2.52 -29.76 -9.47
CA ILE A 144 2.74 -29.09 -10.77
C ILE A 144 3.87 -29.79 -11.54
N GLU A 145 4.99 -30.12 -10.90
CA GLU A 145 6.08 -30.88 -11.53
C GLU A 145 5.59 -32.24 -12.06
N GLU A 146 4.78 -32.97 -11.29
CA GLU A 146 4.25 -34.27 -11.72
C GLU A 146 3.28 -34.16 -12.91
N GLN A 147 2.44 -33.10 -12.95
CA GLN A 147 1.61 -32.78 -14.11
C GLN A 147 2.44 -32.41 -15.34
N VAL A 148 3.51 -31.62 -15.16
CA VAL A 148 4.43 -31.23 -16.24
C VAL A 148 5.19 -32.44 -16.77
N LYS A 149 5.70 -33.32 -15.89
CA LYS A 149 6.42 -34.55 -16.26
C LYS A 149 5.53 -35.49 -17.07
N ARG A 150 4.30 -35.75 -16.62
CA ARG A 150 3.32 -36.56 -17.36
C ARG A 150 2.94 -35.91 -18.71
N GLY A 151 2.92 -34.58 -18.78
CA GLY A 151 2.71 -33.84 -20.03
C GLY A 151 3.90 -33.85 -21.00
N LEU A 152 5.12 -34.07 -20.49
CA LEU A 152 6.36 -34.25 -21.26
C LEU A 152 6.47 -35.69 -21.76
N GLU A 153 6.26 -36.68 -20.90
CA GLU A 153 6.21 -38.11 -21.27
C GLU A 153 5.12 -38.39 -22.31
N GLY A 154 3.98 -37.69 -22.24
CA GLY A 154 2.94 -37.72 -23.29
C GLY A 154 3.27 -36.95 -24.58
N LYS A 155 4.40 -36.22 -24.64
CA LYS A 155 4.94 -35.59 -25.85
C LYS A 155 6.14 -36.33 -26.43
N GLU A 156 6.90 -37.06 -25.62
CA GLU A 156 8.03 -37.88 -26.08
C GLU A 156 7.59 -39.12 -26.90
N GLN A 157 6.28 -39.37 -27.04
CA GLN A 157 5.72 -40.33 -28.01
C GLN A 157 5.33 -39.71 -29.36
N GLN A 158 5.65 -38.44 -29.62
CA GLN A 158 5.72 -37.93 -31.00
C GLN A 158 7.14 -38.16 -31.53
N GLU A 159 7.36 -39.36 -32.07
CA GLU A 159 8.43 -39.62 -33.04
C GLU A 159 8.41 -38.53 -34.13
N GLU A 160 9.59 -38.21 -34.68
CA GLU A 160 9.71 -37.21 -35.75
C GLU A 160 8.73 -37.52 -36.88
N PRO A 161 7.85 -36.58 -37.29
CA PRO A 161 6.88 -36.84 -38.35
C PRO A 161 7.60 -36.90 -39.71
N VAL A 162 8.06 -38.10 -40.07
CA VAL A 162 8.55 -38.42 -41.42
C VAL A 162 7.40 -38.20 -42.39
N PHE A 163 7.48 -37.11 -43.14
CA PHE A 163 6.45 -36.71 -44.11
C PHE A 163 6.50 -37.62 -45.34
N THR A 164 5.68 -38.66 -45.36
CA THR A 164 5.41 -39.44 -46.57
C THR A 164 4.31 -38.77 -47.39
N GLU A 165 4.68 -38.32 -48.60
CA GLU A 165 3.73 -37.71 -49.53
C GLU A 165 2.67 -38.70 -50.00
N LEU A 166 1.42 -38.24 -49.99
CA LEU A 166 0.25 -39.03 -50.38
C LEU A 166 0.03 -38.90 -51.90
N SER A 167 0.76 -39.70 -52.67
CA SER A 167 0.57 -39.77 -54.14
C SER A 167 -0.84 -40.27 -54.47
N ARG A 168 -1.52 -39.58 -55.40
CA ARG A 168 -2.86 -39.93 -55.88
C ARG A 168 -2.80 -40.20 -57.39
N GLU A 169 -2.82 -41.47 -57.78
CA GLU A 169 -2.88 -41.88 -59.19
C GLU A 169 -4.31 -42.23 -59.65
N SER A 170 -5.30 -41.41 -59.27
CA SER A 170 -6.62 -41.31 -59.94
C SER A 170 -7.43 -40.14 -59.34
N GLU A 171 -8.07 -39.34 -60.19
CA GLU A 171 -8.85 -38.14 -59.77
C GLU A 171 -10.37 -38.36 -59.81
N GLU A 172 -10.84 -39.62 -59.70
CA GLU A 172 -12.25 -39.98 -59.85
C GLU A 172 -12.76 -40.97 -58.78
N GLU A 173 -12.68 -40.62 -57.49
CA GLU A 173 -13.52 -41.28 -56.49
C GLU A 173 -14.00 -40.35 -55.36
N LYS A 174 -15.30 -40.41 -55.06
CA LYS A 174 -15.99 -39.42 -54.21
C LYS A 174 -15.95 -39.85 -52.74
N VAL A 175 -15.14 -39.17 -51.93
CA VAL A 175 -15.00 -39.46 -50.48
C VAL A 175 -16.30 -39.17 -49.73
N VAL A 176 -16.98 -40.22 -49.24
CA VAL A 176 -18.20 -40.12 -48.43
C VAL A 176 -17.87 -40.25 -46.94
N PHE A 177 -17.92 -39.12 -46.21
CA PHE A 177 -17.81 -39.13 -44.76
C PHE A 177 -19.17 -39.36 -44.10
N ASN A 178 -19.40 -40.57 -43.59
CA ASN A 178 -20.66 -40.94 -42.94
C ASN A 178 -20.65 -40.60 -41.44
N LEU A 179 -21.07 -39.37 -41.10
CA LEU A 179 -21.08 -38.86 -39.71
C LEU A 179 -22.47 -39.00 -39.07
N ASN A 180 -22.72 -40.11 -38.36
CA ASN A 180 -23.98 -40.34 -37.64
C ASN A 180 -24.15 -39.37 -36.46
N LYS A 181 -24.90 -38.28 -36.69
CA LYS A 181 -25.36 -37.35 -35.63
C LYS A 181 -26.85 -37.49 -35.41
N GLY A 182 -27.24 -38.43 -34.55
CA GLY A 182 -28.64 -38.68 -34.20
C GLY A 182 -29.26 -37.52 -33.42
N ALA A 183 -30.32 -36.92 -33.95
CA ALA A 183 -31.19 -35.99 -33.25
C ALA A 183 -32.65 -36.25 -33.62
N SER A 184 -33.46 -36.63 -32.64
CA SER A 184 -34.93 -36.70 -32.68
C SER A 184 -35.43 -36.60 -31.23
N THR A 185 -35.88 -35.42 -30.78
CA THR A 185 -37.24 -34.85 -30.90
C THR A 185 -38.15 -35.21 -29.72
N SER A 186 -38.63 -34.15 -29.06
CA SER A 186 -39.64 -34.16 -28.01
C SER A 186 -41.05 -34.47 -28.50
N THR A 187 -41.83 -35.19 -27.71
CA THR A 187 -43.29 -35.02 -27.59
C THR A 187 -43.71 -35.16 -26.11
N ALA A 188 -44.83 -34.52 -25.74
CA ALA A 188 -45.28 -34.34 -24.36
C ALA A 188 -46.63 -35.02 -24.08
N ALA A 189 -47.21 -34.74 -22.89
CA ALA A 189 -48.52 -35.20 -22.35
C ALA A 189 -48.52 -36.58 -21.65
N HIS A 190 -49.24 -36.83 -20.53
CA HIS A 190 -49.93 -35.93 -19.56
C HIS A 190 -50.14 -36.70 -18.20
N PRO A 191 -50.54 -36.04 -17.09
CA PRO A 191 -50.48 -36.59 -15.72
C PRO A 191 -51.84 -36.98 -15.07
N LYS A 192 -51.76 -37.78 -13.97
CA LYS A 192 -52.64 -37.91 -12.75
C LYS A 192 -52.54 -39.36 -12.22
N ALA A 193 -52.11 -39.68 -10.99
CA ALA A 193 -52.61 -39.37 -9.63
C ALA A 193 -53.56 -40.46 -9.05
N ASN A 194 -53.59 -40.60 -7.70
CA ASN A 194 -54.38 -41.54 -6.86
C ASN A 194 -53.84 -43.01 -6.71
N VAL A 195 -53.92 -43.71 -5.56
CA VAL A 195 -54.41 -43.39 -4.17
C VAL A 195 -53.94 -44.43 -3.10
N LEU A 196 -54.15 -44.13 -1.79
CA LEU A 196 -54.04 -44.99 -0.56
C LEU A 196 -52.61 -45.43 -0.14
N GLY A 197 -52.23 -45.59 1.15
CA GLY A 197 -52.85 -45.35 2.48
C GLY A 197 -51.72 -45.21 3.54
N SER A 198 -51.88 -44.99 4.85
CA SER A 198 -53.04 -45.14 5.75
C SER A 198 -52.94 -44.23 7.00
N SER A 199 -54.02 -44.16 7.78
CA SER A 199 -54.34 -43.21 8.86
C SER A 199 -53.57 -43.29 10.21
N ALA A 200 -53.90 -42.33 11.08
CA ALA A 200 -53.96 -42.38 12.56
C ALA A 200 -52.70 -41.85 13.32
N LEU A 201 -52.78 -41.02 14.38
CA LEU A 201 -53.89 -40.53 15.25
C LEU A 201 -53.78 -39.01 15.60
N LYS A 202 -54.81 -38.49 16.29
CA LYS A 202 -54.87 -37.20 17.04
C LYS A 202 -55.04 -37.53 18.55
N ALA A 203 -54.99 -36.65 19.56
CA ALA A 203 -54.93 -35.18 19.71
C ALA A 203 -54.34 -34.86 21.13
N ALA A 204 -54.39 -33.68 21.79
CA ALA A 204 -54.89 -32.32 21.53
C ALA A 204 -54.17 -31.31 22.48
N GLY A 205 -54.13 -30.02 22.11
CA GLY A 205 -53.80 -28.89 23.01
C GLY A 205 -52.28 -28.62 23.20
N THR A 206 -51.79 -27.38 23.25
CA THR A 206 -52.44 -26.05 23.32
C THR A 206 -51.72 -24.99 22.46
N VAL A 207 -52.43 -23.90 22.15
CA VAL A 207 -52.00 -22.68 21.41
C VAL A 207 -51.82 -21.55 22.47
N PRO A 208 -51.14 -20.38 22.25
CA PRO A 208 -50.97 -19.71 20.95
C PRO A 208 -49.71 -18.86 20.66
N THR A 209 -49.64 -18.38 19.38
CA THR A 209 -48.98 -17.14 18.88
C THR A 209 -47.43 -17.06 18.89
N VAL A 210 -46.72 -16.53 17.88
CA VAL A 210 -47.09 -15.55 16.82
C VAL A 210 -46.62 -15.96 15.39
N LYS A 211 -47.48 -15.59 14.42
CA LYS A 211 -47.37 -15.53 12.95
C LYS A 211 -46.00 -15.03 12.40
N ARG A 212 -45.35 -15.72 11.43
CA ARG A 212 -45.60 -15.75 9.95
C ARG A 212 -44.91 -14.63 9.14
N LYS A 213 -43.96 -14.99 8.27
CA LYS A 213 -44.06 -14.75 6.81
C LYS A 213 -42.94 -15.41 5.99
N GLU A 214 -43.33 -15.88 4.80
CA GLU A 214 -42.50 -16.44 3.72
C GLU A 214 -41.76 -15.35 2.91
N PRO A 215 -40.77 -15.73 2.08
CA PRO A 215 -39.95 -14.80 1.31
C PRO A 215 -40.63 -14.30 0.03
N PRO A 216 -40.13 -13.20 -0.56
CA PRO A 216 -40.30 -12.94 -1.99
C PRO A 216 -38.99 -12.59 -2.73
N SER A 217 -38.77 -13.30 -3.83
CA SER A 217 -38.23 -12.85 -5.13
C SER A 217 -37.04 -11.85 -5.20
N ASN A 218 -35.98 -12.35 -5.84
CA ASN A 218 -34.90 -11.60 -6.50
C ASN A 218 -35.46 -10.66 -7.62
N PRO A 219 -34.71 -9.63 -8.08
CA PRO A 219 -33.84 -9.89 -9.23
C PRO A 219 -32.52 -9.08 -9.30
N GLY A 220 -31.52 -9.65 -10.00
CA GLY A 220 -30.76 -8.86 -10.98
C GLY A 220 -29.42 -8.25 -10.58
N GLN A 221 -28.47 -9.03 -10.05
CA GLN A 221 -27.05 -8.78 -10.37
C GLN A 221 -26.32 -10.08 -10.71
N THR A 222 -26.04 -10.26 -12.01
CA THR A 222 -25.07 -11.25 -12.52
C THR A 222 -23.66 -10.82 -12.12
N LYS A 223 -23.30 -11.08 -10.86
CA LYS A 223 -21.91 -11.01 -10.41
C LYS A 223 -21.10 -12.06 -11.17
N LYS A 224 -20.53 -11.66 -12.32
CA LYS A 224 -19.38 -12.36 -12.91
C LYS A 224 -18.38 -12.54 -11.79
N LYS A 225 -18.06 -13.79 -11.44
CA LYS A 225 -17.02 -14.10 -10.47
C LYS A 225 -15.75 -13.40 -10.98
N LYS A 226 -15.17 -12.50 -10.18
CA LYS A 226 -13.91 -11.84 -10.55
C LYS A 226 -12.90 -12.94 -10.84
N SER A 227 -12.22 -12.83 -11.97
CA SER A 227 -11.18 -13.80 -12.34
C SER A 227 -9.99 -13.62 -11.40
N ALA A 228 -9.26 -14.69 -11.10
CA ALA A 228 -8.01 -14.58 -10.34
C ALA A 228 -7.03 -13.57 -10.97
N LEU A 229 -7.06 -13.43 -12.30
CA LEU A 229 -6.32 -12.40 -13.04
C LEU A 229 -6.72 -10.95 -12.69
N ASP A 230 -8.00 -10.69 -12.42
CA ASP A 230 -8.54 -9.37 -12.07
C ASP A 230 -8.17 -8.98 -10.63
N GLU A 231 -8.11 -9.98 -9.74
CA GLU A 231 -7.70 -9.84 -8.34
C GLU A 231 -6.17 -9.66 -8.21
N ILE A 232 -5.38 -10.40 -8.99
CA ILE A 232 -3.91 -10.20 -9.12
C ILE A 232 -3.61 -8.81 -9.72
N MET A 233 -4.39 -8.35 -10.71
CA MET A 233 -4.20 -7.02 -11.31
C MET A 233 -4.53 -5.89 -10.32
N GLN A 234 -5.59 -6.04 -9.52
CA GLN A 234 -5.92 -5.11 -8.43
C GLN A 234 -4.82 -5.08 -7.36
N PHE A 235 -4.28 -6.23 -6.97
CA PHE A 235 -3.17 -6.31 -6.01
C PHE A 235 -1.86 -5.69 -6.53
N GLU A 236 -1.55 -5.87 -7.83
CA GLU A 236 -0.46 -5.16 -8.49
C GLU A 236 -0.70 -3.64 -8.49
N GLU A 237 -1.91 -3.17 -8.80
CA GLU A 237 -2.25 -1.75 -8.81
C GLU A 237 -2.17 -1.11 -7.43
N GLU A 238 -2.52 -1.83 -6.36
CA GLU A 238 -2.34 -1.36 -4.98
C GLU A 238 -0.87 -1.34 -4.54
N LYS A 239 -0.08 -2.34 -4.93
CA LYS A 239 1.38 -2.35 -4.74
C LYS A 239 2.06 -1.21 -5.53
N LYS A 240 1.51 -0.87 -6.70
CA LYS A 240 1.90 0.30 -7.52
C LYS A 240 1.47 1.63 -6.90
N LYS A 241 0.30 1.72 -6.26
CA LYS A 241 -0.11 2.89 -5.45
C LYS A 241 0.81 3.08 -4.23
N SER A 242 1.26 2.01 -3.60
CA SER A 242 2.27 2.02 -2.52
C SER A 242 3.64 2.56 -2.97
N THR A 243 3.86 2.79 -4.26
CA THR A 243 5.10 3.36 -4.81
C THR A 243 5.03 4.90 -4.99
N ARG A 244 3.95 5.56 -4.53
CA ARG A 244 3.85 7.03 -4.60
C ARG A 244 4.95 7.69 -3.76
N THR A 245 5.85 8.42 -4.41
CA THR A 245 6.94 9.15 -3.75
C THR A 245 6.59 10.64 -3.61
N ASP A 246 7.10 11.26 -2.54
CA ASP A 246 6.95 12.71 -2.28
C ASP A 246 7.69 13.58 -3.31
N TYR A 247 8.82 13.09 -3.83
CA TYR A 247 9.55 13.73 -4.92
C TYR A 247 9.01 13.28 -6.28
N TRP A 248 8.68 14.23 -7.15
CA TRP A 248 8.12 13.98 -8.50
C TRP A 248 9.04 14.40 -9.65
N LEU A 249 10.10 15.17 -9.38
CA LEU A 249 10.99 15.68 -10.43
C LEU A 249 11.67 14.55 -11.24
N GLN A 250 11.79 14.80 -12.54
CA GLN A 250 12.47 13.95 -13.52
C GLN A 250 13.24 14.84 -14.52
N PRO A 251 14.35 14.36 -15.11
CA PRO A 251 15.00 15.06 -16.23
C PRO A 251 14.13 15.04 -17.50
N ASP A 252 14.42 15.97 -18.41
CA ASP A 252 13.84 16.09 -19.76
C ASP A 252 12.30 16.25 -19.80
N ILE A 253 11.76 16.90 -18.77
CA ILE A 253 10.37 17.39 -18.74
C ILE A 253 10.32 18.91 -18.79
N VAL A 254 9.22 19.45 -19.33
CA VAL A 254 8.89 20.87 -19.25
C VAL A 254 8.15 21.13 -17.94
N VAL A 255 8.54 22.19 -17.24
CA VAL A 255 7.87 22.70 -16.03
C VAL A 255 7.63 24.20 -16.16
N LYS A 256 6.71 24.72 -15.35
CA LYS A 256 6.38 26.13 -15.25
C LYS A 256 6.87 26.66 -13.90
N ILE A 257 7.62 27.76 -13.93
CA ILE A 257 8.18 28.36 -12.71
C ILE A 257 7.09 29.23 -12.08
N ILE A 258 6.72 28.93 -10.83
CA ILE A 258 5.67 29.66 -10.09
C ILE A 258 6.21 30.59 -9.00
N THR A 259 7.50 30.53 -8.69
CA THR A 259 8.09 31.43 -7.69
C THR A 259 8.25 32.85 -8.20
N LYS A 260 7.97 33.82 -7.32
CA LYS A 260 8.28 35.24 -7.51
C LYS A 260 9.65 35.64 -6.94
N LYS A 261 10.29 34.77 -6.14
CA LYS A 261 11.53 35.08 -5.39
C LYS A 261 12.73 35.39 -6.28
N LEU A 262 12.76 34.88 -7.51
CA LEU A 262 13.82 35.11 -8.50
C LEU A 262 13.50 36.27 -9.48
N GLY A 263 12.50 37.08 -9.14
CA GLY A 263 12.01 38.18 -9.95
C GLY A 263 10.88 37.78 -10.92
N GLU A 264 10.04 38.75 -11.26
CA GLU A 264 8.85 38.53 -12.10
C GLU A 264 9.19 38.04 -13.51
N LYS A 265 10.42 38.31 -14.00
CA LYS A 265 10.92 37.84 -15.30
C LYS A 265 10.81 36.32 -15.51
N TYR A 266 10.89 35.51 -14.46
CA TYR A 266 10.78 34.04 -14.54
C TYR A 266 9.42 33.51 -14.07
N HIS A 267 8.58 34.34 -13.46
CA HIS A 267 7.27 33.93 -12.95
C HIS A 267 6.33 33.57 -14.11
N LYS A 268 5.68 32.41 -14.01
CA LYS A 268 4.85 31.77 -15.06
C LYS A 268 5.59 31.42 -16.37
N LYS A 269 6.93 31.51 -16.42
CA LYS A 269 7.71 31.08 -17.57
C LYS A 269 7.89 29.57 -17.62
N LYS A 270 8.07 29.03 -18.83
CA LYS A 270 8.34 27.60 -19.06
C LYS A 270 9.84 27.34 -19.08
N ALA A 271 10.25 26.24 -18.47
CA ALA A 271 11.62 25.79 -18.40
C ALA A 271 11.71 24.27 -18.60
N VAL A 272 12.85 23.78 -19.09
CA VAL A 272 13.15 22.36 -19.25
C VAL A 272 14.04 21.92 -18.09
N ILE A 273 13.67 20.84 -17.40
CA ILE A 273 14.55 20.23 -16.39
C ILE A 273 15.70 19.54 -17.12
N LYS A 274 16.95 19.95 -16.83
CA LYS A 274 18.15 19.32 -17.36
C LYS A 274 18.74 18.28 -16.42
N GLU A 275 18.63 18.49 -15.12
CA GLU A 275 19.21 17.63 -14.10
C GLU A 275 18.38 17.73 -12.81
N VAL A 276 18.35 16.66 -12.02
CA VAL A 276 17.68 16.63 -10.70
C VAL A 276 18.72 16.26 -9.65
N ILE A 277 18.93 17.17 -8.70
CA ILE A 277 19.88 17.09 -7.59
C ILE A 277 19.08 16.86 -6.29
N ASP A 278 19.58 15.97 -5.42
CA ASP A 278 18.99 15.66 -4.11
C ASP A 278 17.49 15.25 -4.14
N LYS A 279 17.01 14.76 -5.29
CA LYS A 279 15.61 14.36 -5.60
C LYS A 279 14.59 15.51 -5.61
N TYR A 280 14.76 16.52 -4.77
CA TYR A 280 13.82 17.64 -4.60
C TYR A 280 14.19 18.91 -5.39
N THR A 281 15.44 19.04 -5.84
CA THR A 281 15.90 20.24 -6.55
C THR A 281 16.19 19.96 -8.02
N ALA A 282 15.61 20.74 -8.92
CA ALA A 282 15.89 20.70 -10.35
C ALA A 282 16.87 21.80 -10.77
N VAL A 283 17.78 21.48 -11.69
CA VAL A 283 18.46 22.46 -12.53
C VAL A 283 17.64 22.64 -13.80
N VAL A 284 16.91 23.75 -13.88
CA VAL A 284 16.04 24.07 -15.02
C VAL A 284 16.72 25.05 -15.96
N LYS A 285 16.52 24.87 -17.26
CA LYS A 285 16.89 25.84 -18.30
C LYS A 285 15.63 26.52 -18.82
N THR A 286 15.53 27.84 -18.66
CA THR A 286 14.39 28.61 -19.19
C THR A 286 14.34 28.54 -20.71
N ILE A 287 13.15 28.42 -21.30
CA ILE A 287 13.00 28.33 -22.76
C ILE A 287 13.21 29.72 -23.39
N ASP A 288 12.66 30.77 -22.78
CA ASP A 288 12.69 32.14 -23.31
C ASP A 288 14.06 32.81 -23.21
N SER A 289 14.76 32.65 -22.09
CA SER A 289 16.03 33.35 -21.81
C SER A 289 17.26 32.46 -21.89
N GLY A 290 17.10 31.13 -21.90
CA GLY A 290 18.21 30.17 -21.88
C GLY A 290 18.93 30.05 -20.53
N ASP A 291 18.59 30.88 -19.53
CA ASP A 291 19.18 30.90 -18.19
C ASP A 291 19.02 29.55 -17.47
N ARG A 292 20.08 29.12 -16.76
CA ARG A 292 20.07 27.96 -15.87
C ARG A 292 19.78 28.39 -14.44
N LEU A 293 18.73 27.86 -13.83
CA LEU A 293 18.29 28.16 -12.47
C LEU A 293 18.22 26.87 -11.64
N LYS A 294 18.65 26.93 -10.37
CA LYS A 294 18.47 25.84 -9.39
C LYS A 294 17.18 26.12 -8.60
N LEU A 295 16.18 25.24 -8.72
CA LEU A 295 14.84 25.43 -8.16
C LEU A 295 14.35 24.15 -7.47
N ASP A 296 13.82 24.31 -6.26
CA ASP A 296 13.11 23.25 -5.55
C ASP A 296 11.74 22.93 -6.18
N GLN A 297 11.27 21.69 -6.05
CA GLN A 297 9.98 21.24 -6.60
C GLN A 297 8.78 22.08 -6.15
N THR A 298 8.81 22.66 -4.94
CA THR A 298 7.76 23.56 -4.44
C THR A 298 7.59 24.85 -5.24
N HIS A 299 8.57 25.21 -6.07
CA HIS A 299 8.58 26.41 -6.91
C HIS A 299 8.28 26.10 -8.39
N LEU A 300 7.93 24.85 -8.71
CA LEU A 300 7.69 24.33 -10.04
C LEU A 300 6.29 23.70 -10.15
N GLU A 301 5.66 23.86 -11.31
CA GLU A 301 4.36 23.30 -11.67
C GLU A 301 4.54 22.42 -12.92
N THR A 302 3.86 21.27 -12.98
CA THR A 302 3.85 20.42 -14.18
C THR A 302 3.16 21.14 -15.34
N VAL A 303 3.50 20.77 -16.58
CA VAL A 303 2.93 21.37 -17.79
C VAL A 303 2.23 20.30 -18.59
N ILE A 304 0.90 20.33 -18.60
CA ILE A 304 0.08 19.46 -19.44
C ILE A 304 0.08 20.00 -20.87
N PRO A 305 0.49 19.22 -21.89
CA PRO A 305 0.42 19.65 -23.28
C PRO A 305 -1.01 19.50 -23.85
N ALA A 306 -1.20 19.88 -25.12
CA ALA A 306 -2.42 19.53 -25.84
C ALA A 306 -2.51 17.99 -26.03
N PRO A 307 -3.73 17.43 -26.16
CA PRO A 307 -3.94 16.04 -26.57
C PRO A 307 -3.17 15.68 -27.85
N GLY A 308 -2.74 14.42 -27.96
CA GLY A 308 -1.88 13.92 -29.03
C GLY A 308 -0.39 14.27 -28.87
N LYS A 309 0.04 14.72 -27.68
CA LYS A 309 1.46 14.99 -27.37
C LYS A 309 2.01 14.06 -26.29
N ARG A 310 3.32 13.81 -26.38
CA ARG A 310 4.07 12.96 -25.45
C ARG A 310 4.27 13.65 -24.09
N VAL A 311 4.02 12.87 -23.04
CA VAL A 311 4.18 13.20 -21.62
C VAL A 311 5.02 12.11 -20.95
N ARG A 312 5.63 12.46 -19.81
CA ARG A 312 6.34 11.52 -18.95
C ARG A 312 5.58 11.37 -17.64
N VAL A 313 5.41 10.14 -17.18
CA VAL A 313 4.80 9.85 -15.88
C VAL A 313 5.83 10.05 -14.77
N LEU A 314 5.48 10.86 -13.79
CA LEU A 314 6.36 11.35 -12.73
C LEU A 314 6.22 10.57 -11.43
N ASN A 315 5.04 9.97 -11.21
CA ASN A 315 4.69 9.29 -9.96
C ASN A 315 3.75 8.08 -10.18
N GLY A 316 3.60 7.26 -9.14
CA GLY A 316 2.75 6.06 -9.17
C GLY A 316 3.30 4.89 -10.00
N GLY A 317 2.44 3.94 -10.34
CA GLY A 317 2.81 2.63 -10.91
C GLY A 317 3.50 2.64 -12.28
N TYR A 318 3.37 3.73 -13.03
CA TYR A 318 3.92 3.90 -14.38
C TYR A 318 5.09 4.91 -14.39
N ARG A 319 5.62 5.28 -13.22
CA ARG A 319 6.70 6.26 -13.06
C ARG A 319 7.89 6.00 -13.99
N GLY A 320 8.36 7.05 -14.65
CA GLY A 320 9.47 7.03 -15.60
C GLY A 320 9.08 6.58 -17.01
N GLN A 321 7.87 6.04 -17.22
CA GLN A 321 7.37 5.66 -18.54
C GLN A 321 6.93 6.90 -19.33
N GLU A 322 7.08 6.79 -20.64
CA GLU A 322 6.58 7.76 -21.61
C GLU A 322 5.18 7.34 -22.07
N ALA A 323 4.34 8.32 -22.33
CA ALA A 323 2.96 8.11 -22.75
C ALA A 323 2.50 9.25 -23.66
N THR A 324 1.45 9.03 -24.45
CA THR A 324 0.77 10.10 -25.18
C THR A 324 -0.53 10.47 -24.50
N LEU A 325 -0.73 11.78 -24.29
CA LEU A 325 -1.94 12.34 -23.68
C LEU A 325 -3.11 12.21 -24.67
N GLN A 326 -4.19 11.53 -24.27
CA GLN A 326 -5.38 11.33 -25.11
C GLN A 326 -6.49 12.35 -24.78
N GLY A 327 -6.67 12.69 -23.51
CA GLY A 327 -7.70 13.61 -23.06
C GLY A 327 -7.45 14.11 -21.64
N ILE A 328 -8.11 15.22 -21.29
CA ILE A 328 -8.05 15.86 -19.98
C ILE A 328 -9.46 16.04 -19.39
N ASN A 329 -9.59 15.90 -18.08
CA ASN A 329 -10.81 16.09 -17.33
C ASN A 329 -10.58 17.14 -16.24
N GLU A 330 -10.85 18.39 -16.61
CA GLU A 330 -10.64 19.57 -15.75
C GLU A 330 -11.41 19.50 -14.43
N LYS A 331 -12.58 18.86 -14.40
CA LYS A 331 -13.41 18.72 -13.18
C LYS A 331 -12.77 17.83 -12.11
N MET A 332 -11.96 16.87 -12.54
CA MET A 332 -11.30 15.88 -11.67
C MET A 332 -9.78 16.12 -11.57
N PHE A 333 -9.26 17.20 -12.17
CA PHE A 333 -7.83 17.50 -12.30
C PHE A 333 -6.99 16.30 -12.79
N SER A 334 -7.56 15.53 -13.71
CA SER A 334 -7.01 14.25 -14.16
C SER A 334 -6.97 14.10 -15.68
N ALA A 335 -6.10 13.22 -16.14
CA ALA A 335 -5.82 12.98 -17.55
C ALA A 335 -5.95 11.49 -17.90
N THR A 336 -6.26 11.23 -19.16
CA THR A 336 -6.15 9.91 -19.78
C THR A 336 -4.93 9.88 -20.69
N ILE A 337 -4.04 8.91 -20.46
CA ILE A 337 -2.81 8.72 -21.25
C ILE A 337 -2.75 7.29 -21.79
N ILE A 338 -2.03 7.11 -22.89
CA ILE A 338 -1.71 5.80 -23.46
C ILE A 338 -0.21 5.58 -23.31
N ILE A 339 0.20 4.53 -22.58
CA ILE A 339 1.61 4.22 -22.33
C ILE A 339 2.31 3.81 -23.64
N GLU A 340 3.41 4.47 -23.99
CA GLU A 340 4.21 4.18 -25.20
C GLU A 340 5.44 3.31 -24.91
N SER A 341 5.94 3.34 -23.67
CA SER A 341 7.24 2.77 -23.30
C SER A 341 7.13 1.88 -22.05
N GLY A 342 7.73 0.67 -22.10
CA GLY A 342 7.77 -0.30 -21.00
C GLY A 342 6.91 -1.56 -21.24
N PRO A 343 6.80 -2.47 -20.25
CA PRO A 343 6.10 -3.76 -20.40
C PRO A 343 4.59 -3.65 -20.65
N LEU A 344 4.00 -2.48 -20.39
CA LEU A 344 2.56 -2.20 -20.51
C LEU A 344 2.27 -1.24 -21.68
N LYS A 345 3.13 -1.24 -22.71
CA LYS A 345 2.95 -0.46 -23.95
C LYS A 345 1.58 -0.72 -24.59
N GLY A 346 0.90 0.35 -24.99
CA GLY A 346 -0.45 0.32 -25.56
C GLY A 346 -1.58 0.35 -24.53
N ARG A 347 -1.29 0.27 -23.22
CA ARG A 347 -2.33 0.38 -22.19
C ARG A 347 -2.82 1.82 -22.06
N GLN A 348 -4.12 2.02 -22.23
CA GLN A 348 -4.83 3.24 -21.84
C GLN A 348 -5.00 3.25 -20.31
N VAL A 349 -4.62 4.36 -19.68
CA VAL A 349 -4.74 4.59 -18.23
C VAL A 349 -5.48 5.90 -18.01
N GLU A 350 -6.62 5.81 -17.33
CA GLU A 350 -7.52 6.94 -17.08
C GLU A 350 -7.39 7.45 -15.64
N GLY A 351 -7.71 8.73 -15.43
CA GLY A 351 -7.80 9.30 -14.08
C GLY A 351 -6.47 9.62 -13.40
N ILE A 352 -5.38 9.82 -14.16
CA ILE A 352 -4.07 10.19 -13.60
C ILE A 352 -4.05 11.68 -13.23
N PRO A 353 -3.70 12.09 -12.00
CA PRO A 353 -3.60 13.50 -11.60
C PRO A 353 -2.62 14.30 -12.46
N TYR A 354 -2.90 15.59 -12.70
CA TYR A 354 -1.98 16.48 -13.43
C TYR A 354 -0.60 16.65 -12.75
N GLU A 355 -0.49 16.43 -11.45
CA GLU A 355 0.78 16.43 -10.71
C GLU A 355 1.69 15.24 -11.09
N ASP A 356 1.10 14.15 -11.57
CA ASP A 356 1.79 12.89 -11.85
C ASP A 356 2.25 12.76 -13.30
N ILE A 357 2.00 13.76 -14.15
CA ILE A 357 2.42 13.80 -15.56
C ILE A 357 2.93 15.18 -15.93
N SER A 358 3.93 15.25 -16.80
CA SER A 358 4.32 16.51 -17.45
C SER A 358 4.76 16.30 -18.91
N LYS A 359 4.64 17.35 -19.72
CA LYS A 359 5.10 17.38 -21.11
C LYS A 359 6.59 16.99 -21.18
N LEU A 360 6.91 16.06 -22.09
CA LEU A 360 8.29 15.72 -22.42
C LEU A 360 8.93 16.86 -23.25
N ALA A 361 10.19 17.20 -22.95
CA ALA A 361 10.87 18.40 -23.47
C ALA A 361 10.94 18.46 -25.00
#